data_AF-A0A4Y2IP77-F1
#
_entry.id   AF-A0A4Y2IP77-F1
#
_cell.length_a   1.000
_cell.length_b   1.000
_cell.length_c   1.000
_cell.angle_alpha   90.00
_cell.angle_beta   90.00
_cell.angle_gamma   90.00
#
_symmetry.space_group_name_H-M   'P 1'
#
loop_
_entity.id
_entity.type
_entity.pdbx_description
1 polymer ?
#
loop_
_entity_poly.entity_id
_entity_poly.type
_entity_poly.pdbx_seq_one_letter_code
_entity_poly.pdbx_strand_id
1 'polypeptide(L)'
;MLYYWTFPIVVDIQTVAPEEFSMPAITFCNVNGIKPWEFCKMTKCVPTFLLGTRIACQKWPNICEMVGSKIPKDFKALPYNQLLRNHTFSPDELQKVKKPVEEFFSCKIISSTGERNCTTDKPLVGSYYSISDFFGICYTINSRWSRPNKTLEKLTRADKIEIEFYVDLTDRHLNVSVDQVVFPKYNYPTMTTATQLLLHNNFISISPYRNGFDLLGGKSYQLKLKQEKKYLLPAPYQTNCTDYMAGWKKRGGIGPLNPMMVVEECKYNLSLTEFGCVPYSVDYPHNDSLCTLCRGCSNMAHIQEECENLLGSYNQPCDFISYKTTLEEKTVLIAKRIESRDKSLFNVSEVITVPRKGYDCAKTAVLTRRCQTIQVEISFGDFEITTTTYKPKFESFEILSVIGSYMGIYLGISMFSVSKLFEILINRFLKKRKKGIKRMRNNRHGVNGNQSPSQVNHEFRRRNRIGNFNT
;
A
#
# COMPACT_ATOMS: atom_id res chain seq x y z
N MET A 1 -27.72 0.04 32.74
CA MET A 1 -28.03 -0.53 31.41
C MET A 1 -27.89 0.49 30.28
N LEU A 2 -28.43 1.72 30.37
CA LEU A 2 -28.32 2.70 29.29
C LEU A 2 -26.87 2.97 28.82
N TYR A 3 -25.91 3.00 29.75
CA TYR A 3 -24.49 3.18 29.44
C TYR A 3 -23.85 2.02 28.64
N TYR A 4 -24.42 0.82 28.64
CA TYR A 4 -23.93 -0.25 27.75
C TYR A 4 -24.23 0.09 26.28
N TRP A 5 -25.43 0.59 26.04
CA TRP A 5 -25.91 0.94 24.70
C TRP A 5 -25.28 2.23 24.14
N THR A 6 -24.44 2.94 24.92
CA THR A 6 -23.57 3.98 24.37
C THR A 6 -22.30 3.40 23.74
N PHE A 7 -22.13 2.07 23.73
CA PHE A 7 -20.99 1.33 23.19
C PHE A 7 -19.63 1.91 23.60
N PRO A 8 -19.38 2.11 24.92
CA PRO A 8 -18.14 2.71 25.38
C PRO A 8 -16.94 1.81 25.03
N ILE A 9 -15.82 2.44 24.69
CA ILE A 9 -14.57 1.81 24.32
C ILE A 9 -13.46 2.19 25.28
N VAL A 10 -12.48 1.31 25.43
CA VAL A 10 -11.21 1.58 26.12
C VAL A 10 -10.07 1.37 25.12
N VAL A 11 -9.00 2.14 25.30
CA VAL A 11 -7.80 2.07 24.45
C VAL A 11 -6.67 1.47 25.26
N ASP A 12 -6.16 0.34 24.76
CA ASP A 12 -5.04 -0.39 25.33
C ASP A 12 -3.80 -0.14 24.44
N ILE A 13 -2.77 0.47 25.00
CA ILE A 13 -1.52 0.79 24.29
C ILE A 13 -0.42 -0.07 24.87
N GLN A 14 0.13 -0.95 24.04
CA GLN A 14 1.20 -1.84 24.43
C GLN A 14 2.38 -1.63 23.49
N THR A 15 3.57 -1.50 24.05
CA THR A 15 4.81 -1.49 23.28
C THR A 15 5.54 -2.79 23.57
N VAL A 16 5.74 -3.59 22.53
CA VAL A 16 6.48 -4.84 22.62
C VAL A 16 7.65 -4.80 21.66
N ALA A 17 8.78 -5.33 22.08
CA ALA A 17 9.88 -5.63 21.18
C ALA A 17 9.83 -7.15 20.93
N PRO A 18 9.36 -7.63 19.77
CA PRO A 18 9.40 -9.07 19.47
C PRO A 18 10.83 -9.49 19.09
N GLU A 19 11.16 -10.77 19.22
CA GLU A 19 12.45 -11.30 18.72
C GLU A 19 12.51 -11.30 17.19
N GLU A 20 11.37 -11.64 16.56
CA GLU A 20 11.19 -11.65 15.11
C GLU A 20 9.99 -10.82 14.68
N PHE A 21 10.09 -10.20 13.51
CA PHE A 21 8.99 -9.48 12.88
C PHE A 21 9.02 -9.66 11.36
N SER A 22 7.90 -9.32 10.72
CA SER A 22 7.82 -9.39 9.26
C SER A 22 8.49 -8.17 8.64
N MET A 23 9.38 -8.39 7.67
CA MET A 23 9.95 -7.33 6.84
C MET A 23 8.82 -6.51 6.21
N PRO A 24 8.91 -5.16 6.18
CA PRO A 24 7.93 -4.33 5.50
C PRO A 24 7.95 -4.57 3.98
N ALA A 25 6.93 -4.07 3.27
CA ALA A 25 7.07 -3.89 1.83
C ALA A 25 7.90 -2.64 1.57
N ILE A 26 8.76 -2.72 0.57
CA ILE A 26 9.66 -1.64 0.16
C ILE A 26 9.27 -1.25 -1.25
N THR A 27 8.67 -0.07 -1.40
CA THR A 27 8.37 0.51 -2.71
C THR A 27 9.40 1.56 -3.06
N PHE A 28 9.94 1.49 -4.26
CA PHE A 28 10.86 2.50 -4.76
C PHE A 28 10.62 2.82 -6.24
N CYS A 29 10.87 4.06 -6.60
CA CYS A 29 10.85 4.53 -7.98
C CYS A 29 12.22 5.07 -8.34
N ASN A 30 12.85 4.44 -9.34
CA ASN A 30 14.06 4.97 -9.94
C ASN A 30 13.65 5.79 -11.17
N VAL A 31 14.17 7.02 -11.27
CA VAL A 31 13.99 7.88 -12.45
C VAL A 31 14.50 7.23 -13.74
N ASN A 32 15.41 6.26 -13.62
CA ASN A 32 15.97 5.48 -14.72
C ASN A 32 15.32 4.10 -14.87
N GLY A 33 14.11 3.89 -14.32
CA GLY A 33 13.37 2.63 -14.44
C GLY A 33 12.95 2.26 -15.87
N ILE A 34 13.25 3.09 -16.87
CA ILE A 34 12.96 2.89 -18.29
C ILE A 34 14.23 2.72 -19.12
N LYS A 35 14.12 2.03 -20.26
CA LYS A 35 15.15 1.78 -21.27
C LYS A 35 14.98 2.79 -22.40
N PRO A 36 15.77 3.88 -22.46
CA PRO A 36 15.56 4.93 -23.46
C PRO A 36 15.72 4.41 -24.90
N TRP A 37 16.56 3.40 -25.13
CA TRP A 37 16.72 2.83 -26.46
C TRP A 37 15.49 2.08 -26.97
N GLU A 38 14.63 1.54 -26.09
CA GLU A 38 13.36 0.93 -26.49
C GLU A 38 12.35 2.02 -26.91
N PHE A 39 12.34 3.15 -26.19
CA PHE A 39 11.58 4.33 -26.61
C PHE A 39 12.04 4.84 -27.98
N CYS A 40 13.34 4.82 -28.28
CA CYS A 40 13.87 5.17 -29.61
C CYS A 40 13.43 4.23 -30.74
N LYS A 41 12.91 3.03 -30.43
CA LYS A 41 12.32 2.13 -31.44
C LYS A 41 10.87 2.51 -31.71
N MET A 42 10.16 3.01 -30.70
CA MET A 42 8.76 3.45 -30.78
C MET A 42 8.64 4.83 -31.43
N THR A 43 9.61 5.72 -31.20
CA THR A 43 9.66 7.06 -31.81
C THR A 43 11.04 7.39 -32.34
N LYS A 44 11.11 8.24 -33.38
CA LYS A 44 12.38 8.68 -33.96
C LYS A 44 13.12 9.58 -32.98
N CYS A 45 14.17 9.03 -32.37
CA CYS A 45 15.12 9.82 -31.59
C CYS A 45 15.86 10.83 -32.46
N VAL A 46 16.05 12.04 -31.94
CA VAL A 46 16.70 13.12 -32.67
C VAL A 46 18.19 13.13 -32.34
N PRO A 47 19.08 12.82 -33.30
CA PRO A 47 20.51 12.89 -33.04
C PRO A 47 20.94 14.36 -32.88
N THR A 48 21.85 14.64 -31.95
CA THR A 48 22.26 16.01 -31.63
C THR A 48 22.95 16.75 -32.75
N PHE A 49 23.63 16.05 -33.66
CA PHE A 49 24.28 16.70 -34.80
C PHE A 49 23.30 17.42 -35.74
N LEU A 50 22.01 17.01 -35.76
CA LEU A 50 20.97 17.68 -36.54
C LEU A 50 20.42 18.93 -35.85
N LEU A 51 20.42 18.98 -34.52
CA LEU A 51 19.91 20.13 -33.75
C LEU A 51 20.99 21.18 -33.51
N GLY A 52 22.26 20.77 -33.39
CA GLY A 52 23.33 21.63 -32.88
C GLY A 52 23.22 21.86 -31.37
N THR A 53 24.37 22.07 -30.71
CA THR A 53 24.46 22.16 -29.25
C THR A 53 23.57 23.25 -28.66
N ARG A 54 23.48 24.41 -29.30
CA ARG A 54 22.68 25.55 -28.79
C ARG A 54 21.19 25.24 -28.72
N ILE A 55 20.62 24.66 -29.78
CA ILE A 55 19.19 24.30 -29.83
C ILE A 55 18.90 23.15 -28.87
N ALA A 56 19.81 22.17 -28.79
CA ALA A 56 19.69 21.09 -27.81
C ALA A 56 19.67 21.63 -26.37
N CYS A 57 20.55 22.57 -26.02
CA CYS A 57 20.56 23.18 -24.69
C CYS A 57 19.35 24.07 -24.40
N GLN A 58 18.78 24.73 -25.42
CA GLN A 58 17.52 25.47 -25.25
C GLN A 58 16.35 24.53 -24.95
N LYS A 59 16.33 23.36 -25.58
CA LYS A 59 15.25 22.38 -25.40
C LYS A 59 15.43 21.51 -24.15
N TRP A 60 16.67 21.24 -23.74
CA TRP A 60 17.03 20.42 -22.58
C TRP A 60 18.12 21.09 -21.73
N PRO A 61 17.78 22.19 -21.03
CA PRO A 61 18.75 22.98 -20.27
C PRO A 61 19.47 22.17 -19.19
N ASN A 62 18.74 21.28 -18.49
CA ASN A 62 19.28 20.45 -17.42
C ASN A 62 20.45 19.58 -17.89
N ILE A 63 20.41 19.09 -19.14
CA ILE A 63 21.51 18.28 -19.69
C ILE A 63 22.75 19.14 -19.85
N CYS A 64 22.59 20.36 -20.38
CA CYS A 64 23.71 21.26 -20.61
C CYS A 64 24.28 21.85 -19.33
N GLU A 65 23.49 21.96 -18.27
CA GLU A 65 23.99 22.28 -16.94
C GLU A 65 24.93 21.18 -16.42
N MET A 66 24.60 19.91 -16.68
CA MET A 66 25.41 18.77 -16.26
C MET A 66 26.64 18.54 -17.15
N VAL A 67 26.48 18.58 -18.47
CA VAL A 67 27.55 18.25 -19.43
C VAL A 67 28.37 19.47 -19.88
N GLY A 68 27.94 20.67 -19.49
CA GLY A 68 28.48 21.93 -20.00
C GLY A 68 28.22 22.10 -21.50
N SER A 69 29.16 22.71 -22.22
CA SER A 69 29.07 22.91 -23.68
C SER A 69 29.46 21.67 -24.51
N LYS A 70 29.71 20.52 -23.86
CA LYS A 70 30.26 19.32 -24.50
C LYS A 70 29.23 18.19 -24.54
N ILE A 71 28.24 18.31 -25.42
CA ILE A 71 27.31 17.21 -25.70
C ILE A 71 28.02 16.17 -26.60
N PRO A 72 28.02 14.87 -26.24
CA PRO A 72 28.59 13.84 -27.10
C PRO A 72 27.96 13.80 -28.49
N LYS A 73 28.76 13.49 -29.52
CA LYS A 73 28.28 13.38 -30.91
C LYS A 73 27.24 12.27 -31.10
N ASP A 74 27.30 11.24 -30.26
CA ASP A 74 26.42 10.07 -30.28
C ASP A 74 25.21 10.21 -29.34
N PHE A 75 25.03 11.37 -28.71
CA PHE A 75 23.86 11.65 -27.89
C PHE A 75 22.59 11.65 -28.75
N LYS A 76 21.52 11.04 -28.21
CA LYS A 76 20.21 10.94 -28.86
C LYS A 76 19.14 11.52 -27.95
N ALA A 77 18.43 12.51 -28.47
CA ALA A 77 17.36 13.15 -27.73
C ALA A 77 16.01 12.46 -27.97
N LEU A 78 15.35 12.09 -26.88
CA LEU A 78 14.02 11.54 -26.78
C LEU A 78 12.99 12.63 -26.50
N PRO A 79 11.98 12.77 -27.38
CA PRO A 79 10.86 13.67 -27.15
C PRO A 79 9.78 12.98 -26.30
N TYR A 80 10.06 12.67 -25.02
CA TYR A 80 9.14 11.94 -24.13
C TYR A 80 7.72 12.53 -24.15
N ASN A 81 7.59 13.85 -23.99
CA ASN A 81 6.29 14.52 -24.01
C ASN A 81 5.49 14.33 -25.30
N GLN A 82 6.16 14.19 -26.45
CA GLN A 82 5.49 13.94 -27.72
C GLN A 82 5.04 12.48 -27.81
N LEU A 83 5.89 11.54 -27.36
CA LEU A 83 5.53 10.13 -27.34
C LEU A 83 4.35 9.89 -26.39
N LEU A 84 4.42 10.39 -25.16
CA LEU A 84 3.35 10.21 -24.18
C LEU A 84 2.01 10.76 -24.69
N ARG A 85 1.99 11.85 -25.46
CA ARG A 85 0.75 12.41 -26.03
C ARG A 85 0.15 11.59 -27.17
N ASN A 86 0.98 10.84 -27.88
CA ASN A 86 0.60 10.22 -29.14
C ASN A 86 0.56 8.69 -29.07
N HIS A 87 1.04 8.10 -27.98
CA HIS A 87 1.17 6.66 -27.81
C HIS A 87 0.52 6.17 -26.51
N THR A 88 -0.44 5.25 -26.65
CA THR A 88 -0.97 4.44 -25.54
C THR A 88 -0.05 3.24 -25.37
N PHE A 89 0.50 3.03 -24.18
CA PHE A 89 1.43 1.93 -23.94
C PHE A 89 0.67 0.67 -23.55
N SER A 90 0.76 -0.37 -24.38
CA SER A 90 0.25 -1.70 -24.03
C SER A 90 1.09 -2.33 -22.90
N PRO A 91 0.54 -3.33 -22.19
CA PRO A 91 1.27 -4.01 -21.10
C PRO A 91 2.58 -4.65 -21.57
N ASP A 92 2.59 -5.23 -22.78
CA ASP A 92 3.77 -5.83 -23.38
C ASP A 92 4.85 -4.79 -23.75
N GLU A 93 4.43 -3.59 -24.18
CA GLU A 93 5.35 -2.48 -24.41
C GLU A 93 5.94 -1.96 -23.11
N LEU A 94 5.13 -1.82 -22.05
CA LEU A 94 5.60 -1.45 -20.72
C LEU A 94 6.63 -2.45 -20.19
N GLN A 95 6.40 -3.74 -20.42
CA GLN A 95 7.34 -4.80 -20.08
C GLN A 95 8.66 -4.69 -20.85
N LYS A 96 8.64 -4.25 -22.12
CA LYS A 96 9.84 -4.07 -22.93
C LYS A 96 10.62 -2.83 -22.51
N VAL A 97 9.94 -1.72 -22.23
CA VAL A 97 10.60 -0.46 -21.89
C VAL A 97 11.12 -0.42 -20.46
N LYS A 98 10.63 -1.25 -19.54
CA LYS A 98 11.15 -1.22 -18.16
C LYS A 98 12.56 -1.81 -18.05
N LYS A 99 13.40 -1.20 -17.21
CA LYS A 99 14.66 -1.80 -16.75
C LYS A 99 14.36 -2.90 -15.73
N PRO A 100 14.91 -4.12 -15.86
CA PRO A 100 14.88 -5.14 -14.81
C PRO A 100 15.36 -4.55 -13.48
N VAL A 101 14.73 -4.96 -12.38
CA VAL A 101 15.03 -4.41 -11.05
C VAL A 101 16.49 -4.71 -10.66
N GLU A 102 17.00 -5.86 -11.07
CA GLU A 102 18.36 -6.33 -10.78
C GLU A 102 19.46 -5.49 -11.43
N GLU A 103 19.14 -4.71 -12.49
CA GLU A 103 20.12 -3.83 -13.13
C GLU A 103 20.45 -2.59 -12.30
N PHE A 104 19.56 -2.21 -11.36
CA PHE A 104 19.71 -0.96 -10.62
C PHE A 104 19.39 -1.05 -9.13
N PHE A 105 19.00 -2.21 -8.62
CA PHE A 105 18.64 -2.43 -7.22
C PHE A 105 19.30 -3.69 -6.70
N SER A 106 20.01 -3.55 -5.59
CA SER A 106 20.56 -4.65 -4.81
C SER A 106 20.04 -4.54 -3.38
N CYS A 107 19.70 -5.67 -2.77
CA CYS A 107 19.18 -5.71 -1.41
C CYS A 107 19.72 -6.95 -0.70
N LYS A 108 20.32 -6.71 0.47
CA LYS A 108 20.90 -7.72 1.33
C LYS A 108 20.37 -7.57 2.75
N ILE A 109 20.15 -8.69 3.41
CA ILE A 109 19.87 -8.76 4.84
C ILE A 109 21.15 -9.25 5.51
N ILE A 110 21.69 -8.42 6.40
CA ILE A 110 22.88 -8.71 7.18
C ILE A 110 22.41 -9.08 8.58
N SER A 111 22.71 -10.31 8.99
CA SER A 111 22.40 -10.86 10.31
C SER A 111 23.69 -11.23 11.04
N SER A 112 23.59 -11.56 12.33
CA SER A 112 24.72 -12.15 13.08
C SER A 112 25.18 -13.49 12.52
N THR A 113 24.27 -14.23 11.85
CA THR A 113 24.53 -15.55 11.27
C THR A 113 25.09 -15.51 9.84
N GLY A 114 25.11 -14.34 9.20
CA GLY A 114 25.59 -14.17 7.82
C GLY A 114 24.80 -13.16 7.00
N GLU A 115 25.15 -13.04 5.72
CA GLU A 115 24.42 -12.23 4.74
C GLU A 115 23.53 -13.10 3.83
N ARG A 116 22.36 -12.58 3.45
CA ARG A 116 21.49 -13.20 2.44
C ARG A 116 20.83 -12.13 1.57
N ASN A 117 20.60 -12.42 0.30
CA ASN A 117 19.92 -11.48 -0.59
C ASN A 117 18.42 -11.42 -0.25
N CYS A 118 17.83 -10.23 -0.38
CA CYS A 118 16.38 -10.06 -0.26
C CYS A 118 15.66 -10.79 -1.40
N THR A 119 14.43 -11.20 -1.14
CA THR A 119 13.62 -11.85 -2.17
C THR A 119 13.07 -10.83 -3.17
N THR A 120 13.72 -10.69 -4.33
CA THR A 120 13.30 -9.79 -5.42
C THR A 120 12.51 -10.49 -6.53
N ASP A 121 12.11 -11.75 -6.33
CA ASP A 121 11.41 -12.51 -7.38
C ASP A 121 10.01 -11.95 -7.65
N LYS A 122 9.77 -11.56 -8.91
CA LYS A 122 8.49 -11.03 -9.37
C LYS A 122 8.01 -9.86 -8.48
N PRO A 123 8.74 -8.73 -8.43
CA PRO A 123 8.30 -7.56 -7.68
C PRO A 123 6.94 -7.10 -8.21
N LEU A 124 6.12 -6.52 -7.34
CA LEU A 124 4.93 -5.82 -7.84
C LEU A 124 5.42 -4.59 -8.59
N VAL A 125 5.00 -4.43 -9.84
CA VAL A 125 5.35 -3.28 -10.66
C VAL A 125 4.12 -2.40 -10.74
N GLY A 126 4.29 -1.12 -10.45
CA GLY A 126 3.24 -0.11 -10.61
C GLY A 126 3.79 1.09 -11.37
N SER A 127 2.98 1.66 -12.24
CA SER A 127 3.19 3.01 -12.75
C SER A 127 2.62 3.98 -11.74
N TYR A 128 3.45 4.86 -11.20
CA TYR A 128 3.00 5.90 -10.29
C TYR A 128 3.28 7.26 -10.87
N TYR A 129 2.41 8.22 -10.56
CA TYR A 129 2.54 9.57 -11.04
C TYR A 129 3.70 10.30 -10.37
N SER A 130 4.64 10.79 -11.17
CA SER A 130 5.67 11.72 -10.70
C SER A 130 5.23 13.17 -10.95
N ILE A 131 5.73 14.09 -10.11
CA ILE A 131 5.58 15.54 -10.27
C ILE A 131 6.11 16.05 -11.63
N SER A 132 6.94 15.26 -12.31
CA SER A 132 7.52 15.60 -13.62
C SER A 132 6.60 15.39 -14.83
N ASP A 133 5.30 15.12 -14.62
CA ASP A 133 4.33 14.73 -15.66
C ASP A 133 4.75 13.49 -16.48
N PHE A 134 5.65 12.68 -15.91
CA PHE A 134 6.14 11.43 -16.47
C PHE A 134 5.82 10.28 -15.52
N PHE A 135 5.40 9.13 -16.05
CA PHE A 135 5.12 7.99 -15.21
C PHE A 135 6.42 7.37 -14.69
N GLY A 136 6.54 7.22 -13.37
CA GLY A 136 7.61 6.44 -12.77
C GLY A 136 7.25 4.96 -12.81
N ILE A 137 8.16 4.12 -13.32
CA ILE A 137 8.05 2.67 -13.12
C ILE A 137 8.66 2.35 -11.77
N CYS A 138 7.81 1.89 -10.85
CA CYS A 138 8.21 1.63 -9.49
C CYS A 138 8.01 0.17 -9.14
N TYR A 139 8.79 -0.28 -8.18
CA TYR A 139 8.88 -1.67 -7.79
C TYR A 139 8.58 -1.77 -6.30
N THR A 140 7.71 -2.71 -5.94
CA THR A 140 7.45 -3.08 -4.56
C THR A 140 7.93 -4.50 -4.32
N ILE A 141 8.95 -4.65 -3.48
CA ILE A 141 9.41 -5.96 -3.02
C ILE A 141 8.70 -6.35 -1.73
N ASN A 142 8.64 -7.66 -1.45
CA ASN A 142 7.98 -8.22 -0.27
C ASN A 142 6.48 -7.82 -0.12
N SER A 143 5.80 -7.54 -1.24
CA SER A 143 4.34 -7.33 -1.28
C SER A 143 3.56 -8.66 -1.31
N ARG A 144 2.37 -8.67 -0.70
CA ARG A 144 1.36 -9.74 -0.78
C ARG A 144 0.23 -9.40 -1.75
N TRP A 145 0.31 -8.27 -2.45
CA TRP A 145 -0.67 -7.91 -3.47
C TRP A 145 -0.79 -9.01 -4.52
N SER A 146 -2.02 -9.46 -4.81
CA SER A 146 -2.33 -10.60 -5.68
C SER A 146 -1.71 -11.94 -5.23
N ARG A 147 -1.16 -12.02 -4.01
CA ARG A 147 -0.48 -13.21 -3.45
C ARG A 147 -0.83 -13.41 -1.97
N PRO A 148 -2.10 -13.70 -1.64
CA PRO A 148 -2.59 -13.73 -0.26
C PRO A 148 -1.96 -14.82 0.61
N ASN A 149 -1.31 -15.81 -0.01
CA ASN A 149 -0.63 -16.92 0.66
C ASN A 149 0.89 -16.78 0.66
N LYS A 150 1.47 -15.71 0.09
CA LYS A 150 2.92 -15.50 0.13
C LYS A 150 3.37 -15.37 1.58
N THR A 151 4.38 -16.16 1.95
CA THR A 151 5.05 -16.04 3.25
C THR A 151 5.89 -14.76 3.26
N LEU A 152 5.79 -14.01 4.34
CA LEU A 152 6.59 -12.78 4.51
C LEU A 152 7.96 -13.15 5.04
N GLU A 153 8.96 -12.48 4.49
CA GLU A 153 10.33 -12.54 4.97
C GLU A 153 10.37 -12.06 6.43
N LYS A 154 11.02 -12.85 7.30
CA LYS A 154 11.17 -12.56 8.72
C LYS A 154 12.54 -11.94 8.98
N LEU A 155 12.57 -11.05 9.96
CA LEU A 155 13.76 -10.34 10.41
C LEU A 155 13.87 -10.47 11.93
N THR A 156 15.09 -10.63 12.41
CA THR A 156 15.44 -10.52 13.82
C THR A 156 15.79 -9.08 14.18
N ARG A 157 15.86 -8.76 15.48
CA ARG A 157 16.29 -7.41 15.92
C ARG A 157 17.74 -7.06 15.53
N ALA A 158 18.60 -8.07 15.40
CA ALA A 158 20.00 -7.86 15.04
C ALA A 158 20.19 -7.67 13.52
N ASP A 159 19.16 -7.98 12.73
CA ASP A 159 19.23 -7.87 11.29
C ASP A 159 19.28 -6.40 10.85
N LYS A 160 19.92 -6.18 9.71
CA LYS A 160 19.91 -4.91 8.97
C LYS A 160 19.61 -5.20 7.51
N ILE A 161 18.92 -4.30 6.84
CA ILE A 161 18.76 -4.38 5.37
C ILE A 161 19.69 -3.35 4.75
N GLU A 162 20.63 -3.79 3.93
CA GLU A 162 21.43 -2.93 3.08
C GLU A 162 20.85 -2.93 1.67
N ILE A 163 20.47 -1.74 1.20
CA ILE A 163 19.95 -1.51 -0.12
C ILE A 163 20.93 -0.62 -0.87
N GLU A 164 21.23 -0.98 -2.11
CA GLU A 164 21.98 -0.16 -3.04
C GLU A 164 21.11 0.12 -4.26
N PHE A 165 20.91 1.41 -4.56
CA PHE A 165 20.31 1.85 -5.82
C PHE A 165 21.40 2.37 -6.75
N TYR A 166 21.26 2.07 -8.03
CA TYR A 166 22.11 2.59 -9.09
C TYR A 166 21.30 3.38 -10.12
N VAL A 167 21.43 4.71 -10.10
CA VAL A 167 20.72 5.63 -10.98
C VAL A 167 21.58 5.89 -12.22
N ASP A 168 21.61 4.93 -13.15
CA ASP A 168 22.41 5.04 -14.39
C ASP A 168 21.85 6.08 -15.36
N LEU A 169 22.35 7.32 -15.29
CA LEU A 169 21.98 8.40 -16.21
C LEU A 169 22.73 8.30 -17.55
N THR A 170 23.66 7.35 -17.69
CA THR A 170 24.60 7.33 -18.80
C THR A 170 24.14 6.44 -19.95
N ASP A 171 23.52 5.29 -19.63
CA ASP A 171 23.28 4.16 -20.54
C ASP A 171 24.53 3.76 -21.32
N ARG A 172 25.68 3.79 -20.64
CA ARG A 172 26.97 3.32 -21.16
C ARG A 172 27.49 2.21 -20.26
N HIS A 173 28.23 1.27 -20.85
CA HIS A 173 28.69 0.06 -20.16
C HIS A 173 29.44 0.35 -18.85
N LEU A 174 29.24 -0.54 -17.87
CA LEU A 174 29.67 -0.44 -16.46
C LEU A 174 31.19 -0.53 -16.22
N ASN A 175 32.00 -0.73 -17.25
CA ASN A 175 33.45 -0.92 -17.14
C ASN A 175 34.21 0.41 -17.13
N VAL A 176 33.74 1.35 -16.32
CA VAL A 176 34.33 2.67 -16.17
C VAL A 176 34.70 2.89 -14.70
N SER A 177 35.82 3.57 -14.47
CA SER A 177 36.25 3.95 -13.12
C SER A 177 35.15 4.71 -12.40
N VAL A 178 35.00 4.47 -11.09
CA VAL A 178 33.93 5.03 -10.26
C VAL A 178 33.91 6.58 -10.28
N ASP A 179 35.09 7.19 -10.45
CA ASP A 179 35.31 8.64 -10.48
C ASP A 179 35.37 9.24 -11.89
N GLN A 180 35.33 8.40 -12.94
CA GLN A 180 35.37 8.90 -14.31
C GLN A 180 33.99 9.43 -14.72
N VAL A 181 33.98 10.66 -15.24
CA VAL A 181 32.78 11.28 -15.80
C VAL A 181 32.40 10.59 -17.09
N VAL A 182 31.17 10.09 -17.17
CA VAL A 182 30.62 9.44 -18.36
C VAL A 182 29.41 10.20 -18.85
N PHE A 183 29.52 10.80 -20.03
CA PHE A 183 28.43 11.58 -20.59
C PHE A 183 27.25 10.70 -21.03
N PRO A 184 26.01 11.19 -20.86
CA PRO A 184 24.83 10.43 -21.23
C PRO A 184 24.75 10.13 -22.73
N LYS A 185 24.19 8.97 -23.07
CA LYS A 185 23.82 8.62 -24.45
C LYS A 185 22.43 9.11 -24.81
N TYR A 186 21.55 9.24 -23.82
CA TYR A 186 20.16 9.65 -23.97
C TYR A 186 19.79 10.71 -22.93
N ASN A 187 18.76 11.52 -23.18
CA ASN A 187 18.11 12.25 -22.09
C ASN A 187 17.12 11.33 -21.35
N TYR A 188 16.96 11.60 -20.07
CA TYR A 188 15.88 11.11 -19.22
C TYR A 188 14.86 12.25 -18.96
N PRO A 189 13.62 11.91 -18.58
CA PRO A 189 12.60 12.91 -18.22
C PRO A 189 13.04 13.81 -17.07
N THR A 190 13.71 13.21 -16.07
CA THR A 190 14.31 13.91 -14.94
C THR A 190 15.81 13.61 -14.88
N MET A 191 16.63 14.65 -14.75
CA MET A 191 18.09 14.57 -14.69
C MET A 191 18.64 14.46 -13.26
N THR A 192 17.83 14.01 -12.31
CA THR A 192 18.24 13.89 -10.90
C THR A 192 18.86 12.51 -10.67
N THR A 193 19.87 12.40 -9.80
CA THR A 193 20.32 11.10 -9.28
C THR A 193 19.49 10.69 -8.06
N ALA A 194 18.19 10.98 -8.09
CA ALA A 194 17.31 10.76 -6.96
C ALA A 194 16.49 9.48 -7.12
N THR A 195 16.30 8.76 -6.03
CA THR A 195 15.35 7.62 -5.94
C THR A 195 14.34 7.93 -4.86
N GLN A 196 13.07 7.62 -5.15
CA GLN A 196 12.00 7.68 -4.16
C GLN A 196 11.92 6.36 -3.43
N LEU A 197 11.83 6.39 -2.09
CA LEU A 197 11.72 5.18 -1.27
C LEU A 197 10.59 5.31 -0.24
N LEU A 198 9.76 4.29 -0.13
CA LEU A 198 8.70 4.20 0.88
C LEU A 198 8.67 2.80 1.50
N LEU A 199 8.53 2.76 2.82
CA LEU A 199 8.33 1.55 3.60
C LEU A 199 6.89 1.51 4.09
N HIS A 200 6.17 0.44 3.78
CA HIS A 200 4.75 0.33 4.11
C HIS A 200 4.33 -1.11 4.40
N ASN A 201 3.07 -1.27 4.78
CA ASN A 201 2.46 -2.57 5.04
C ASN A 201 2.50 -3.46 3.78
N ASN A 202 2.77 -4.76 3.94
CA ASN A 202 2.92 -5.72 2.84
C ASN A 202 1.64 -5.95 2.02
N PHE A 203 0.48 -5.55 2.53
CA PHE A 203 -0.80 -5.77 1.86
C PHE A 203 -1.18 -4.65 0.89
N ILE A 204 -0.62 -3.45 1.06
CA ILE A 204 -0.97 -2.27 0.27
C ILE A 204 0.13 -1.94 -0.74
N SER A 205 -0.24 -1.14 -1.74
CA SER A 205 0.68 -0.56 -2.70
C SER A 205 0.47 0.95 -2.68
N ILE A 206 1.52 1.72 -2.41
CA ILE A 206 1.44 3.17 -2.25
C ILE A 206 2.53 3.81 -3.09
N SER A 207 2.18 4.91 -3.76
CA SER A 207 3.13 5.77 -4.47
C SER A 207 4.15 6.38 -3.51
N PRO A 208 5.46 6.14 -3.70
CA PRO A 208 6.48 6.78 -2.87
C PRO A 208 6.62 8.27 -3.19
N TYR A 209 6.07 8.77 -4.31
CA TYR A 209 6.08 10.21 -4.61
C TYR A 209 5.19 11.03 -3.66
N ARG A 210 4.17 10.42 -3.03
CA ARG A 210 3.25 11.12 -2.12
C ARG A 210 3.72 11.06 -0.66
N ASN A 211 4.31 9.93 -0.26
CA ASN A 211 4.56 9.62 1.15
C ASN A 211 6.00 9.16 1.44
N GLY A 212 6.84 9.05 0.42
CA GLY A 212 8.20 8.51 0.52
C GLY A 212 9.27 9.56 0.79
N PHE A 213 10.51 9.10 0.66
CA PHE A 213 11.73 9.88 0.85
C PHE A 213 12.46 10.08 -0.46
N ASP A 214 12.92 11.31 -0.68
CA ASP A 214 13.87 11.66 -1.74
C ASP A 214 15.28 11.29 -1.30
N LEU A 215 15.87 10.27 -1.93
CA LEU A 215 17.24 9.86 -1.68
C LEU A 215 18.14 10.32 -2.82
N LEU A 216 19.18 11.07 -2.52
CA LEU A 216 20.10 11.64 -3.51
C LEU A 216 21.32 10.73 -3.70
N GLY A 217 21.78 10.64 -4.95
CA GLY A 217 22.98 9.88 -5.32
C GLY A 217 24.26 10.45 -4.73
N GLY A 218 25.26 9.58 -4.54
CA GLY A 218 26.51 9.89 -3.85
C GLY A 218 26.40 9.97 -2.33
N LYS A 219 25.28 9.52 -1.76
CA LYS A 219 25.03 9.55 -0.32
C LYS A 219 24.68 8.17 0.23
N SER A 220 24.96 8.02 1.52
CA SER A 220 24.58 6.86 2.31
C SER A 220 23.59 7.29 3.39
N TYR A 221 22.51 6.54 3.55
CA TYR A 221 21.40 6.86 4.45
C TYR A 221 21.21 5.76 5.49
N GLN A 222 20.70 6.13 6.65
CA GLN A 222 20.18 5.22 7.66
C GLN A 222 18.69 5.49 7.87
N LEU A 223 17.87 4.46 7.73
CA LEU A 223 16.45 4.49 8.06
C LEU A 223 16.22 3.70 9.34
N LYS A 224 15.76 4.39 10.38
CA LYS A 224 15.33 3.76 11.63
C LYS A 224 13.83 3.52 11.58
N LEU A 225 13.40 2.26 11.78
CA LEU A 225 11.99 1.88 11.69
C LEU A 225 11.38 1.64 13.06
N LYS A 226 10.16 2.14 13.23
CA LYS A 226 9.24 1.76 14.31
C LYS A 226 7.90 1.33 13.72
N GLN A 227 7.39 0.18 14.14
CA GLN A 227 6.11 -0.32 13.63
C GLN A 227 4.97 0.09 14.57
N GLU A 228 3.88 0.56 13.98
CA GLU A 228 2.66 0.89 14.70
C GLU A 228 1.51 0.01 14.18
N LYS A 229 0.78 -0.61 15.10
CA LYS A 229 -0.41 -1.40 14.80
C LYS A 229 -1.61 -0.78 15.48
N LYS A 230 -2.72 -0.64 14.77
CA LYS A 230 -3.99 -0.20 15.34
C LYS A 230 -5.07 -1.22 15.02
N TYR A 231 -5.84 -1.58 16.04
CA TYR A 231 -7.00 -2.47 15.95
C TYR A 231 -8.22 -1.69 16.44
N LEU A 232 -9.09 -1.33 15.51
CA LEU A 232 -10.30 -0.55 15.76
C LEU A 232 -11.53 -1.47 15.79
N LEU A 233 -12.65 -0.95 16.29
CA LEU A 233 -13.90 -1.69 16.37
C LEU A 233 -14.89 -1.24 15.26
N PRO A 234 -15.61 -2.17 14.64
CA PRO A 234 -16.63 -1.83 13.64
C PRO A 234 -17.86 -1.19 14.31
N ALA A 235 -18.85 -0.80 13.52
CA ALA A 235 -20.16 -0.44 14.06
C ALA A 235 -20.69 -1.56 15.00
N PRO A 236 -21.34 -1.21 16.12
CA PRO A 236 -21.87 0.11 16.51
C PRO A 236 -20.92 0.97 17.36
N TYR A 237 -19.65 0.62 17.48
CA TYR A 237 -18.69 1.40 18.27
C TYR A 237 -18.32 2.72 17.59
N GLN A 238 -17.90 3.71 18.36
CA GLN A 238 -17.57 5.06 17.87
C GLN A 238 -16.49 5.06 16.77
N THR A 239 -15.58 4.09 16.78
CA THR A 239 -14.53 3.96 15.76
C THR A 239 -15.08 3.63 14.37
N ASN A 240 -16.27 3.01 14.30
CA ASN A 240 -17.02 2.67 13.08
C ASN A 240 -16.15 2.15 11.92
N CYS A 241 -15.13 1.32 12.21
CA CYS A 241 -14.16 0.95 11.19
C CYS A 241 -14.75 0.00 10.14
N THR A 242 -14.10 -0.08 8.97
CA THR A 242 -14.43 -1.04 7.91
C THR A 242 -13.39 -2.16 7.87
N ASP A 243 -13.85 -3.42 7.80
CA ASP A 243 -12.97 -4.58 7.65
C ASP A 243 -12.59 -4.79 6.18
N TYR A 244 -11.60 -4.01 5.73
CA TYR A 244 -11.07 -4.16 4.38
C TYR A 244 -10.32 -5.47 4.18
N MET A 245 -9.71 -6.04 5.24
CA MET A 245 -8.93 -7.26 5.14
C MET A 245 -9.80 -8.45 4.76
N ALA A 246 -11.03 -8.54 5.27
CA ALA A 246 -12.00 -9.54 4.84
C ALA A 246 -12.34 -9.41 3.35
N GLY A 247 -12.60 -8.19 2.87
CA GLY A 247 -12.88 -7.92 1.46
C GLY A 247 -11.70 -8.26 0.54
N TRP A 248 -10.49 -7.90 0.95
CA TRP A 248 -9.24 -8.21 0.23
C TRP A 248 -9.00 -9.72 0.14
N LYS A 249 -9.19 -10.47 1.24
CA LYS A 249 -9.08 -11.93 1.25
C LYS A 249 -10.12 -12.58 0.32
N LYS A 250 -11.38 -12.11 0.38
CA LYS A 250 -12.47 -12.61 -0.47
C LYS A 250 -12.18 -12.41 -1.96
N ARG A 251 -11.45 -11.35 -2.33
CA ARG A 251 -11.01 -11.05 -3.70
C ARG A 251 -9.66 -11.68 -4.08
N GLY A 252 -9.20 -12.70 -3.36
CA GLY A 252 -7.96 -13.41 -3.70
C GLY A 252 -6.70 -12.56 -3.51
N GLY A 253 -6.72 -11.61 -2.57
CA GLY A 253 -5.56 -10.78 -2.26
C GLY A 253 -5.42 -9.53 -3.13
N ILE A 254 -6.52 -9.06 -3.72
CA ILE A 254 -6.58 -7.85 -4.53
C ILE A 254 -7.67 -6.94 -3.96
N GLY A 255 -7.40 -5.63 -3.91
CA GLY A 255 -8.40 -4.63 -3.55
C GLY A 255 -7.95 -3.58 -2.54
N PRO A 256 -8.72 -2.50 -2.37
CA PRO A 256 -8.51 -1.47 -1.36
C PRO A 256 -8.45 -2.01 0.06
N LEU A 257 -7.53 -1.43 0.82
CA LEU A 257 -7.29 -1.70 2.24
C LEU A 257 -7.39 -0.45 3.10
N ASN A 258 -7.67 0.69 2.48
CA ASN A 258 -7.94 1.96 3.12
C ASN A 258 -8.79 2.83 2.17
N PRO A 259 -9.40 3.93 2.67
CA PRO A 259 -10.24 4.80 1.85
C PRO A 259 -9.53 5.38 0.62
N MET A 260 -8.25 5.73 0.73
CA MET A 260 -7.49 6.27 -0.42
C MET A 260 -7.36 5.26 -1.56
N MET A 261 -7.15 3.97 -1.24
CA MET A 261 -7.11 2.93 -2.26
C MET A 261 -8.48 2.69 -2.89
N VAL A 262 -9.59 2.99 -2.19
CA VAL A 262 -10.94 2.92 -2.79
C VAL A 262 -11.07 3.99 -3.86
N VAL A 263 -10.60 5.20 -3.58
CA VAL A 263 -10.57 6.31 -4.55
C VAL A 263 -9.72 5.92 -5.76
N GLU A 264 -8.52 5.38 -5.56
CA GLU A 264 -7.64 4.98 -6.67
C GLU A 264 -8.20 3.77 -7.46
N GLU A 265 -8.85 2.79 -6.80
CA GLU A 265 -9.57 1.70 -7.48
C GLU A 265 -10.77 2.22 -8.29
N CYS A 266 -11.51 3.21 -7.77
CA CYS A 266 -12.60 3.88 -8.48
C CYS A 266 -12.07 4.58 -9.74
N LYS A 267 -11.01 5.37 -9.62
CA LYS A 267 -10.39 6.07 -10.77
C LYS A 267 -9.95 5.07 -11.84
N TYR A 268 -9.32 3.97 -11.41
CA TYR A 268 -8.91 2.88 -12.30
C TYR A 268 -10.11 2.29 -13.07
N ASN A 269 -11.18 1.91 -12.37
CA ASN A 269 -12.36 1.29 -12.99
C ASN A 269 -13.10 2.24 -13.94
N LEU A 270 -13.32 3.50 -13.52
CA LEU A 270 -13.97 4.51 -14.37
C LEU A 270 -13.11 4.85 -15.59
N SER A 271 -11.79 4.98 -15.42
CA SER A 271 -10.89 5.26 -16.54
C SER A 271 -10.88 4.13 -17.57
N LEU A 272 -10.87 2.87 -17.14
CA LEU A 272 -10.99 1.74 -18.05
C LEU A 272 -12.32 1.75 -18.80
N THR A 273 -13.41 2.12 -18.12
CA THR A 273 -14.75 2.16 -18.72
C THR A 273 -14.88 3.31 -19.74
N GLU A 274 -14.36 4.49 -19.42
CA GLU A 274 -14.47 5.68 -20.27
C GLU A 274 -13.43 5.73 -21.40
N PHE A 275 -12.19 5.33 -21.11
CA PHE A 275 -11.06 5.51 -22.03
C PHE A 275 -10.51 4.20 -22.61
N GLY A 276 -10.82 3.05 -22.00
CA GLY A 276 -10.23 1.76 -22.37
C GLY A 276 -8.75 1.60 -21.96
N CYS A 277 -8.23 2.52 -21.15
CA CYS A 277 -6.85 2.56 -20.67
C CYS A 277 -6.79 3.25 -19.31
N VAL A 278 -5.64 3.16 -18.63
CA VAL A 278 -5.42 3.78 -17.32
C VAL A 278 -4.52 5.02 -17.45
N PRO A 279 -4.98 6.20 -17.00
CA PRO A 279 -4.17 7.40 -16.94
C PRO A 279 -2.98 7.25 -15.99
N TYR A 280 -1.86 7.88 -16.31
CA TYR A 280 -0.63 7.85 -15.48
C TYR A 280 -0.82 8.41 -14.06
N SER A 281 -1.90 9.17 -13.83
CA SER A 281 -2.24 9.77 -12.54
C SER A 281 -2.93 8.81 -11.57
N VAL A 282 -3.30 7.61 -12.01
CA VAL A 282 -3.96 6.60 -11.19
C VAL A 282 -2.91 5.76 -10.47
N ASP A 283 -2.83 5.92 -9.15
CA ASP A 283 -1.83 5.25 -8.31
C ASP A 283 -2.38 3.89 -7.80
N TYR A 284 -2.87 3.05 -8.71
CA TYR A 284 -3.42 1.72 -8.40
C TYR A 284 -2.67 0.61 -9.17
N PRO A 285 -2.27 -0.51 -8.55
CA PRO A 285 -1.55 -1.55 -9.27
C PRO A 285 -2.45 -2.25 -10.31
N HIS A 286 -2.04 -2.22 -11.58
CA HIS A 286 -2.75 -2.86 -12.68
C HIS A 286 -1.78 -3.39 -13.75
N ASN A 287 -2.30 -4.23 -14.65
CA ASN A 287 -1.58 -4.71 -15.83
C ASN A 287 -2.21 -4.20 -17.14
N ASP A 288 -3.08 -3.20 -17.07
CA ASP A 288 -3.74 -2.61 -18.25
C ASP A 288 -2.89 -1.56 -18.96
N SER A 289 -3.32 -1.18 -20.16
CA SER A 289 -2.62 -0.21 -20.98
C SER A 289 -2.62 1.19 -20.35
N LEU A 290 -1.53 1.95 -20.54
CA LEU A 290 -1.44 3.33 -20.07
C LEU A 290 -1.88 4.30 -21.16
N CYS A 291 -2.82 5.19 -20.82
CA CYS A 291 -3.39 6.17 -21.74
C CYS A 291 -2.36 7.15 -22.28
N THR A 292 -2.67 7.81 -23.40
CA THR A 292 -1.92 9.00 -23.82
C THR A 292 -2.03 10.12 -22.78
N LEU A 293 -1.00 10.96 -22.69
CA LEU A 293 -1.02 12.19 -21.91
C LEU A 293 -2.00 13.17 -22.54
N CYS A 294 -3.22 13.20 -22.03
CA CYS A 294 -4.24 14.13 -22.49
C CYS A 294 -4.08 15.49 -21.81
N ARG A 295 -3.79 16.53 -22.59
CA ARG A 295 -3.87 17.92 -22.10
C ARG A 295 -5.32 18.40 -22.21
N GLY A 296 -5.98 18.58 -21.07
CA GLY A 296 -7.33 19.15 -21.02
C GLY A 296 -8.46 18.14 -21.16
N CYS A 297 -8.25 16.87 -20.80
CA CYS A 297 -9.35 15.94 -20.64
C CYS A 297 -10.23 16.38 -19.47
N SER A 298 -11.32 17.10 -19.77
CA SER A 298 -12.34 17.53 -18.82
C SER A 298 -12.84 16.38 -17.95
N ASN A 299 -12.86 15.16 -18.51
CA ASN A 299 -13.36 13.97 -17.83
C ASN A 299 -12.47 13.53 -16.66
N MET A 300 -11.16 13.83 -16.66
CA MET A 300 -10.30 13.44 -15.53
C MET A 300 -10.66 14.19 -14.24
N ALA A 301 -11.05 15.47 -14.35
CA ALA A 301 -11.53 16.22 -13.20
C ALA A 301 -12.86 15.67 -12.68
N HIS A 302 -13.76 15.28 -13.60
CA HIS A 302 -15.03 14.63 -13.25
C HIS A 302 -14.80 13.28 -12.54
N ILE A 303 -13.97 12.40 -13.08
CA ILE A 303 -13.62 11.11 -12.46
C ILE A 303 -12.99 11.34 -11.07
N GLN A 304 -12.11 12.34 -10.94
CA GLN A 304 -11.49 12.68 -9.65
C GLN A 304 -12.55 13.05 -8.61
N GLU A 305 -13.48 13.94 -8.95
CA GLU A 305 -14.55 14.42 -8.07
C GLU A 305 -15.52 13.29 -7.70
N GLU A 306 -15.95 12.51 -8.69
CA GLU A 306 -16.85 11.36 -8.47
C GLU A 306 -16.24 10.35 -7.49
N CYS A 307 -14.96 10.01 -7.68
CA CYS A 307 -14.28 9.07 -6.79
C CYS A 307 -13.96 9.66 -5.42
N GLU A 308 -13.66 10.96 -5.30
CA GLU A 308 -13.45 11.62 -4.01
C GLU A 308 -14.73 11.67 -3.17
N ASN A 309 -15.90 11.78 -3.80
CA ASN A 309 -17.19 11.71 -3.11
C ASN A 309 -17.40 10.37 -2.37
N LEU A 310 -16.71 9.30 -2.78
CA LEU A 310 -16.74 8.02 -2.06
C LEU A 310 -16.10 8.12 -0.67
N LEU A 311 -15.15 9.04 -0.43
CA LEU A 311 -14.46 9.14 0.87
C LEU A 311 -15.43 9.36 2.04
N GLY A 312 -16.60 9.99 1.80
CA GLY A 312 -17.63 10.15 2.83
C GLY A 312 -18.36 8.86 3.22
N SER A 313 -18.29 7.82 2.38
CA SER A 313 -18.97 6.53 2.59
C SER A 313 -18.07 5.47 3.23
N TYR A 314 -16.75 5.68 3.20
CA TYR A 314 -15.76 4.70 3.65
C TYR A 314 -15.08 5.13 4.94
N ASN A 315 -15.20 4.29 5.97
CA ASN A 315 -14.53 4.53 7.24
C ASN A 315 -13.06 4.05 7.19
N GLN A 316 -12.29 4.48 8.18
CA GLN A 316 -10.94 3.99 8.44
C GLN A 316 -10.89 2.45 8.58
N PRO A 317 -9.75 1.81 8.24
CA PRO A 317 -9.62 0.36 8.34
C PRO A 317 -9.63 -0.13 9.78
N CYS A 318 -10.24 -1.28 10.02
CA CYS A 318 -10.23 -1.91 11.35
C CYS A 318 -8.84 -2.33 11.78
N ASP A 319 -8.07 -2.89 10.85
CA ASP A 319 -6.69 -3.29 11.08
C ASP A 319 -5.77 -2.38 10.27
N PHE A 320 -4.87 -1.70 10.96
CA PHE A 320 -3.92 -0.80 10.34
C PHE A 320 -2.50 -1.08 10.83
N ILE A 321 -1.57 -1.18 9.89
CA ILE A 321 -0.14 -1.29 10.16
C ILE A 321 0.56 -0.14 9.43
N SER A 322 1.29 0.67 10.17
CA SER A 322 2.14 1.73 9.64
C SER A 322 3.57 1.60 10.14
N TYR A 323 4.49 2.19 9.39
CA TYR A 323 5.89 2.28 9.77
C TYR A 323 6.24 3.75 9.94
N LYS A 324 6.58 4.13 11.16
CA LYS A 324 7.20 5.42 11.43
C LYS A 324 8.68 5.27 11.12
N THR A 325 9.18 6.16 10.28
CA THR A 325 10.54 6.10 9.73
C THR A 325 11.26 7.39 10.02
N THR A 326 12.48 7.28 10.53
CA THR A 326 13.39 8.42 10.70
C THR A 326 14.56 8.24 9.73
N LEU A 327 14.73 9.22 8.84
CA LEU A 327 15.82 9.25 7.85
C LEU A 327 16.98 10.09 8.38
N GLU A 328 18.16 9.48 8.42
CA GLU A 328 19.41 10.13 8.78
C GLU A 328 20.45 9.94 7.66
N GLU A 329 21.19 10.98 7.31
CA GLU A 329 22.32 10.86 6.38
C GLU A 329 23.57 10.37 7.13
N LYS A 330 24.17 9.27 6.68
CA LYS A 330 25.35 8.69 7.31
C LYS A 330 26.61 9.48 6.95
N THR A 331 27.48 9.69 7.93
CA THR A 331 28.85 10.12 7.67
C THR A 331 29.72 8.93 7.28
N VAL A 332 30.25 8.96 6.07
CA VAL A 332 31.20 7.96 5.56
C VAL A 332 32.62 8.45 5.86
N LEU A 333 33.44 7.60 6.44
CA LEU A 333 34.87 7.87 6.64
C LEU A 333 35.60 7.62 5.32
N ILE A 334 36.10 8.67 4.69
CA ILE A 334 36.84 8.56 3.44
C ILE A 334 38.32 8.63 3.74
N ALA A 335 39.04 7.56 3.37
CA ALA A 335 40.50 7.52 3.39
C ALA A 335 41.05 8.48 2.32
N LYS A 336 41.68 9.57 2.74
CA LYS A 336 42.38 10.50 1.85
C LYS A 336 43.88 10.27 1.98
N ARG A 337 44.53 9.91 0.87
CA ARG A 337 45.98 9.89 0.78
C ARG A 337 46.47 11.33 0.65
N ILE A 338 47.27 11.78 1.61
CA ILE A 338 47.95 13.07 1.52
C ILE A 338 49.39 12.79 1.12
N GLU A 339 49.75 13.23 -0.09
CA GLU A 339 51.14 13.23 -0.54
C GLU A 339 51.74 14.58 -0.15
N SER A 340 52.57 14.60 0.90
CA SER A 340 53.34 15.80 1.25
C SER A 340 54.52 15.90 0.29
N ARG A 341 54.48 16.88 -0.61
CA ARG A 341 55.66 17.29 -1.39
C ARG A 341 56.52 18.23 -0.56
N ASP A 342 57.08 17.73 0.52
CA ASP A 342 58.22 18.42 1.11
C ASP A 342 59.49 18.01 0.35
N LYS A 343 60.38 18.97 0.07
CA LYS A 343 61.58 18.75 -0.78
C LYS A 343 62.67 17.92 -0.07
N SER A 344 62.37 17.33 1.08
CA SER A 344 63.28 16.47 1.84
C SER A 344 63.01 14.99 1.54
N LEU A 345 64.07 14.19 1.57
CA LEU A 345 64.28 12.86 0.96
C LEU A 345 63.29 11.71 1.29
N PHE A 346 62.13 11.95 1.90
CA PHE A 346 61.20 10.90 2.29
C PHE A 346 59.76 11.19 1.84
N ASN A 347 59.29 10.39 0.88
CA ASN A 347 57.88 10.33 0.52
C ASN A 347 57.08 9.63 1.64
N VAL A 348 56.62 10.38 2.64
CA VAL A 348 55.66 9.86 3.62
C VAL A 348 54.27 10.01 3.04
N SER A 349 53.60 8.88 2.77
CA SER A 349 52.18 8.88 2.44
C SER A 349 51.37 8.45 3.65
N GLU A 350 50.64 9.37 4.26
CA GLU A 350 49.71 9.09 5.34
C GLU A 350 48.29 8.99 4.80
N VAL A 351 47.51 8.04 5.31
CA VAL A 351 46.10 7.85 4.97
C VAL A 351 45.26 8.36 6.13
N ILE A 352 44.64 9.53 5.94
CA ILE A 352 43.76 10.14 6.96
C ILE A 352 42.31 9.78 6.64
N THR A 353 41.57 9.27 7.63
CA THR A 353 40.13 9.05 7.52
C THR A 353 39.37 10.31 7.91
N VAL A 354 38.70 10.93 6.93
CA VAL A 354 37.91 12.15 7.16
C VAL A 354 36.43 11.81 7.09
N PRO A 355 35.62 12.13 8.13
CA PRO A 355 34.17 11.96 8.06
C PRO A 355 33.57 12.95 7.05
N ARG A 356 32.80 12.43 6.09
CA ARG A 356 32.04 13.24 5.13
C ARG A 356 30.60 12.77 5.04
N LYS A 357 29.66 13.73 4.95
CA LYS A 357 28.23 13.49 4.68
C LYS A 357 28.00 13.25 3.18
N GLY A 358 28.59 12.19 2.63
CA GLY A 358 28.51 11.87 1.20
C GLY A 358 29.43 12.70 0.29
N TYR A 359 29.18 12.56 -1.01
CA TYR A 359 29.95 13.19 -2.08
C TYR A 359 29.22 14.42 -2.64
N ASP A 360 29.99 15.45 -3.00
CA ASP A 360 29.45 16.59 -3.73
C ASP A 360 29.21 16.20 -5.19
N CYS A 361 27.93 16.02 -5.52
CA CYS A 361 27.48 15.60 -6.84
C CYS A 361 27.03 16.78 -7.72
N ALA A 362 27.54 17.99 -7.49
CA ALA A 362 27.25 19.14 -8.33
C ALA A 362 27.86 19.02 -9.75
N LYS A 363 27.22 19.67 -10.71
CA LYS A 363 27.71 19.84 -12.10
C LYS A 363 28.01 18.49 -12.76
N THR A 364 29.20 18.33 -13.36
CA THR A 364 29.61 17.11 -14.05
C THR A 364 29.83 15.92 -13.11
N ALA A 365 30.00 16.14 -11.81
CA ALA A 365 30.24 15.05 -10.85
C ALA A 365 29.04 14.10 -10.73
N VAL A 366 27.82 14.59 -10.98
CA VAL A 366 26.59 13.79 -11.05
C VAL A 366 26.65 12.63 -12.06
N LEU A 367 27.52 12.75 -13.07
CA LEU A 367 27.74 11.76 -14.12
C LEU A 367 28.82 10.73 -13.78
N THR A 368 29.39 10.80 -12.58
CA THR A 368 30.27 9.76 -12.05
C THR A 368 29.43 8.63 -11.47
N ARG A 369 29.92 7.39 -11.57
CA ARG A 369 29.22 6.22 -11.02
C ARG A 369 28.96 6.38 -9.52
N ARG A 370 29.91 6.99 -8.80
CA ARG A 370 29.78 7.28 -7.38
C ARG A 370 28.54 8.12 -7.05
N CYS A 371 28.31 9.18 -7.82
CA CYS A 371 27.15 10.06 -7.65
C CYS A 371 25.84 9.46 -8.15
N GLN A 372 25.90 8.31 -8.83
CA GLN A 372 24.74 7.55 -9.27
C GLN A 372 24.39 6.41 -8.31
N THR A 373 25.27 6.09 -7.36
CA THR A 373 25.01 5.09 -6.32
C THR A 373 24.36 5.75 -5.10
N ILE A 374 23.30 5.13 -4.58
CA ILE A 374 22.66 5.48 -3.31
C ILE A 374 22.74 4.26 -2.42
N GLN A 375 23.23 4.43 -1.19
CA GLN A 375 23.25 3.36 -0.20
C GLN A 375 22.24 3.66 0.90
N VAL A 376 21.46 2.67 1.30
CA VAL A 376 20.48 2.79 2.38
C VAL A 376 20.65 1.61 3.31
N GLU A 377 20.94 1.89 4.58
CA GLU A 377 20.84 0.91 5.65
C GLU A 377 19.51 1.11 6.37
N ILE A 378 18.66 0.10 6.37
CA ILE A 378 17.48 0.03 7.20
C ILE A 378 17.88 -0.69 8.48
N SER A 379 17.87 0.04 9.60
CA SER A 379 18.14 -0.51 10.92
C SER A 379 16.86 -0.55 11.75
N PHE A 380 16.74 -1.64 12.50
CA PHE A 380 15.57 -1.87 13.34
C PHE A 380 15.81 -1.49 14.79
N GLY A 381 17.07 -1.30 15.21
CA GLY A 381 17.44 -0.74 16.52
C GLY A 381 16.69 -1.41 17.68
N ASP A 382 15.92 -0.63 18.42
CA ASP A 382 15.07 -1.09 19.54
C ASP A 382 13.76 -1.77 19.10
N PHE A 383 13.65 -2.14 17.82
CA PHE A 383 12.42 -2.47 17.08
C PHE A 383 11.18 -2.66 17.97
N GLU A 384 10.50 -1.56 18.17
CA GLU A 384 9.30 -1.52 18.98
C GLU A 384 8.08 -1.63 18.07
N ILE A 385 7.19 -2.55 18.40
CA ILE A 385 5.83 -2.57 17.89
C ILE A 385 4.94 -1.91 18.94
N THR A 386 4.49 -0.70 18.64
CA THR A 386 3.43 -0.06 19.44
C THR A 386 2.08 -0.49 18.89
N THR A 387 1.34 -1.24 19.68
CA THR A 387 0.00 -1.73 19.37
C THR A 387 -1.04 -0.93 20.15
N THR A 388 -1.94 -0.28 19.44
CA THR A 388 -3.11 0.42 20.00
C THR A 388 -4.35 -0.41 19.71
N THR A 389 -4.92 -1.04 20.72
CA THR A 389 -6.12 -1.89 20.59
C THR A 389 -7.31 -1.19 21.23
N TYR A 390 -8.35 -0.98 20.45
CA TYR A 390 -9.63 -0.49 20.93
C TYR A 390 -10.47 -1.70 21.33
N LYS A 391 -10.86 -1.76 22.61
CA LYS A 391 -11.67 -2.86 23.15
C LYS A 391 -13.00 -2.31 23.64
N PRO A 392 -14.10 -3.08 23.54
CA PRO A 392 -15.33 -2.74 24.24
C PRO A 392 -15.02 -2.58 25.73
N LYS A 393 -15.50 -1.51 26.36
CA LYS A 393 -15.31 -1.31 27.81
C LYS A 393 -16.03 -2.38 28.63
N PHE A 394 -17.10 -2.94 28.08
CA PHE A 394 -17.86 -4.03 28.68
C PHE A 394 -18.10 -5.12 27.65
N GLU A 395 -17.80 -6.35 28.04
CA GLU A 395 -18.22 -7.54 27.29
C GLU A 395 -19.63 -7.95 27.74
N SER A 396 -20.40 -8.58 26.84
CA SER A 396 -21.82 -8.87 27.11
C SER A 396 -22.02 -9.74 28.35
N PHE A 397 -21.08 -10.64 28.67
CA PHE A 397 -21.15 -11.47 29.87
C PHE A 397 -20.83 -10.70 31.17
N GLU A 398 -19.98 -9.67 31.12
CA GLU A 398 -19.67 -8.86 32.30
C GLU A 398 -20.92 -8.12 32.76
N ILE A 399 -21.71 -7.63 31.81
CA ILE A 399 -22.99 -6.96 32.11
C ILE A 399 -24.00 -7.95 32.68
N LEU A 400 -24.09 -9.15 32.11
CA LEU A 400 -24.95 -10.20 32.66
C LEU A 400 -24.52 -10.59 34.07
N SER A 401 -23.21 -10.64 34.33
CA SER A 401 -22.65 -10.90 35.66
C SER A 401 -23.00 -9.78 36.64
N VAL A 402 -22.81 -8.52 36.25
CA VAL A 402 -23.17 -7.34 37.06
C VAL A 402 -24.66 -7.34 37.36
N ILE A 403 -25.53 -7.52 36.35
CA ILE A 403 -26.99 -7.60 36.54
C ILE A 403 -27.34 -8.76 37.46
N GLY A 404 -26.79 -9.95 37.22
CA GLY A 404 -27.01 -11.13 38.04
C GLY A 404 -26.60 -10.92 39.49
N SER A 405 -25.49 -10.22 39.71
CA SER A 405 -24.99 -9.87 41.05
C SER A 405 -25.91 -8.89 41.75
N TYR A 406 -26.36 -7.82 41.06
CA TYR A 406 -27.36 -6.89 41.59
C TYR A 406 -28.69 -7.61 41.89
N MET A 407 -29.21 -8.46 41.01
CA MET A 407 -30.43 -9.23 41.26
C MET A 407 -30.27 -10.19 42.44
N GLY A 408 -29.12 -10.87 42.54
CA GLY A 408 -28.80 -11.77 43.64
C GLY A 408 -28.73 -11.05 44.98
N ILE A 409 -28.06 -9.89 45.05
CA ILE A 409 -27.90 -9.10 46.27
C ILE A 409 -29.23 -8.51 46.73
N TYR A 410 -29.97 -7.87 45.83
CA TYR A 410 -31.17 -7.10 46.22
C TYR A 410 -32.42 -7.96 46.38
N LEU A 411 -32.57 -9.02 45.58
CA LEU A 411 -33.80 -9.81 45.53
C LEU A 411 -33.59 -11.27 46.00
N GLY A 412 -32.34 -11.74 46.15
CA GLY A 412 -32.07 -13.15 46.46
C GLY A 412 -32.52 -14.11 45.36
N ILE A 413 -32.80 -13.61 44.15
CA ILE A 413 -33.27 -14.42 43.02
C ILE A 413 -32.13 -14.67 42.04
N SER A 414 -32.08 -15.88 41.51
CA SER A 414 -31.21 -16.25 40.40
C SER A 414 -31.99 -16.31 39.08
N MET A 415 -31.29 -16.38 37.96
CA MET A 415 -31.87 -16.67 36.65
C MET A 415 -32.73 -17.95 36.68
N PHE A 416 -32.30 -18.94 37.47
CA PHE A 416 -33.02 -20.20 37.67
C PHE A 416 -34.35 -20.00 38.40
N SER A 417 -34.39 -19.11 39.39
CA SER A 417 -35.63 -18.74 40.09
C SER A 417 -36.63 -18.07 39.14
N VAL A 418 -36.15 -17.18 38.27
CA VAL A 418 -36.98 -16.53 37.23
C VAL A 418 -37.51 -17.57 36.24
N SER A 419 -36.68 -18.50 35.78
CA SER A 419 -37.12 -19.59 34.88
C SER A 419 -38.23 -20.43 35.51
N LYS A 420 -38.10 -20.81 36.79
CA LYS A 420 -39.15 -21.55 37.52
C LYS A 420 -40.45 -20.76 37.64
N LEU A 421 -40.39 -19.44 37.86
CA LEU A 421 -41.57 -18.59 37.88
C LEU A 421 -42.28 -18.57 36.52
N PHE A 422 -41.51 -18.47 35.43
CA PHE A 422 -42.06 -18.57 34.07
C PHE A 422 -42.72 -19.93 33.81
N GLU A 423 -42.11 -21.03 34.21
CA GLU A 423 -42.72 -22.37 34.09
C GLU A 423 -44.05 -22.47 34.84
N ILE A 424 -44.12 -21.93 36.06
CA ILE A 424 -45.36 -21.92 36.86
C ILE A 424 -46.44 -21.08 36.15
N LEU A 425 -46.08 -19.90 35.63
CA LEU A 425 -46.99 -19.01 34.90
C LEU A 425 -47.51 -19.68 33.62
N ILE A 426 -46.63 -20.27 32.81
CA ILE A 426 -46.98 -20.99 31.58
C ILE A 426 -47.91 -22.17 31.92
N ASN A 427 -47.58 -22.97 32.94
CA ASN A 427 -48.41 -24.10 33.37
C ASN A 427 -49.81 -23.66 33.83
N ARG A 428 -49.91 -22.54 34.56
CA ARG A 428 -51.22 -21.97 34.96
C ARG A 428 -52.01 -21.48 33.75
N PHE A 429 -51.36 -20.82 32.79
CA PHE A 429 -52.00 -20.35 31.57
C PHE A 429 -52.54 -21.50 30.72
N LEU A 430 -51.72 -22.55 30.52
CA LEU A 430 -52.12 -23.78 29.84
C LEU A 430 -53.30 -24.47 30.54
N LYS A 431 -53.29 -24.55 31.88
CA LYS A 431 -54.42 -25.08 32.66
C LYS A 431 -55.70 -24.26 32.49
N LYS A 432 -55.62 -22.92 32.51
CA LYS A 432 -56.79 -22.05 32.25
C LYS A 432 -57.35 -22.25 30.84
N ARG A 433 -56.48 -22.30 29.82
CA ARG A 433 -56.91 -22.53 28.42
C ARG A 433 -57.59 -23.89 28.25
N LYS A 434 -57.05 -24.95 28.87
CA LYS A 434 -57.71 -26.29 28.89
C LYS A 434 -59.10 -26.23 29.54
N LYS A 435 -59.28 -25.49 30.64
CA LYS A 435 -60.60 -25.29 31.27
C LYS A 435 -61.57 -24.50 30.36
N GLY A 436 -61.09 -23.48 29.65
CA GLY A 436 -61.89 -22.71 28.69
C GLY A 436 -62.36 -23.55 27.49
N ILE A 437 -61.48 -24.37 26.92
CA ILE A 437 -61.85 -25.29 25.83
C ILE A 437 -62.87 -26.33 26.31
N LYS A 438 -62.71 -26.88 27.53
CA LYS A 438 -63.72 -27.77 28.11
C LYS A 438 -65.08 -27.07 28.28
N ARG A 439 -65.11 -25.81 28.73
CA ARG A 439 -66.36 -25.03 28.82
C ARG A 439 -67.01 -24.78 27.47
N MET A 440 -66.24 -24.43 26.43
CA MET A 440 -66.76 -24.26 25.08
C MET A 440 -67.27 -25.57 24.47
N ARG A 441 -66.62 -26.71 24.77
CA ARG A 441 -67.09 -28.03 24.34
C ARG A 441 -68.38 -28.44 25.04
N ASN A 442 -68.53 -28.14 26.35
CA ASN A 442 -69.78 -28.34 27.07
C ASN A 442 -70.91 -27.42 26.56
N ASN A 443 -70.63 -26.14 26.24
CA ASN A 443 -71.64 -25.25 25.67
C ASN A 443 -72.08 -25.67 24.25
N ARG A 444 -71.18 -26.27 23.44
CA ARG A 444 -71.57 -26.85 22.14
C ARG A 444 -72.42 -28.11 22.25
N HIS A 445 -72.41 -28.81 23.38
CA HIS A 445 -73.35 -29.92 23.64
C HIS A 445 -74.70 -29.45 24.21
N GLY A 446 -74.83 -28.18 24.61
CA GLY A 446 -76.10 -27.59 25.08
C GLY A 446 -76.95 -26.93 23.98
N VAL A 447 -76.47 -26.83 22.74
CA VAL A 447 -77.16 -26.11 21.63
C VAL A 447 -77.59 -27.04 20.48
N ASN A 448 -77.39 -28.36 20.61
CA ASN A 448 -77.90 -29.36 19.64
C ASN A 448 -79.11 -30.14 20.19
N GLY A 449 -80.06 -29.42 20.80
CA GLY A 449 -81.42 -29.91 20.98
C GLY A 449 -82.34 -29.15 20.02
N ASN A 450 -82.81 -29.84 18.98
CA ASN A 450 -83.75 -29.38 17.94
C ASN A 450 -83.14 -28.65 16.73
N GLN A 451 -82.52 -29.41 15.81
CA GLN A 451 -82.72 -29.20 14.38
C GLN A 451 -82.80 -30.54 13.67
N SER A 452 -83.89 -30.73 12.94
CA SER A 452 -84.27 -31.92 12.19
C SER A 452 -83.32 -32.18 11.01
N PRO A 453 -83.19 -33.45 10.59
CA PRO A 453 -82.42 -33.81 9.41
C PRO A 453 -83.27 -33.58 8.16
N SER A 454 -82.96 -32.54 7.39
CA SER A 454 -83.42 -32.44 6.00
C SER A 454 -82.39 -31.73 5.14
N GLN A 455 -81.82 -32.52 4.23
CA GLN A 455 -81.28 -32.15 2.92
C GLN A 455 -80.34 -30.92 2.84
N VAL A 456 -79.11 -31.15 2.39
CA VAL A 456 -78.58 -30.56 1.14
C VAL A 456 -77.23 -31.19 0.82
N ASN A 457 -77.18 -31.77 -0.37
CA ASN A 457 -76.01 -32.26 -1.09
C ASN A 457 -75.04 -31.12 -1.45
N HIS A 458 -73.84 -31.53 -1.87
CA HIS A 458 -72.84 -30.77 -2.63
C HIS A 458 -72.10 -29.66 -1.89
N GLU A 459 -70.83 -29.90 -1.54
CA GLU A 459 -69.71 -29.40 -2.38
C GLU A 459 -68.38 -29.99 -1.88
N PHE A 460 -68.00 -31.11 -2.49
CA PHE A 460 -66.65 -31.65 -2.44
C PHE A 460 -65.78 -30.88 -3.44
N ARG A 461 -64.54 -30.56 -3.05
CA ARG A 461 -63.44 -29.95 -3.84
C ARG A 461 -63.43 -28.42 -3.95
N ARG A 462 -62.54 -27.79 -3.17
CA ARG A 462 -61.33 -27.10 -3.68
C ARG A 462 -60.66 -26.32 -2.55
N ARG A 463 -59.43 -26.73 -2.18
CA ARG A 463 -58.25 -25.86 -1.92
C ARG A 463 -57.17 -26.66 -1.18
N ASN A 464 -56.53 -27.55 -1.93
CA ASN A 464 -55.10 -27.82 -1.78
C ASN A 464 -54.48 -27.32 -3.08
N ARG A 465 -53.89 -26.12 -3.08
CA ARG A 465 -52.90 -25.70 -4.06
C ARG A 465 -52.09 -24.51 -3.54
N ILE A 466 -50.81 -24.80 -3.36
CA ILE A 466 -49.66 -24.02 -3.84
C ILE A 466 -49.36 -22.72 -3.08
N GLY A 467 -48.18 -22.75 -2.44
CA GLY A 467 -47.45 -21.57 -2.00
C GLY A 467 -45.97 -21.93 -1.79
N ASN A 468 -45.36 -22.63 -2.76
CA ASN A 468 -43.90 -22.56 -2.94
C ASN A 468 -43.60 -21.15 -3.45
N PHE A 469 -42.80 -20.39 -2.74
CA PHE A 469 -42.06 -19.28 -3.31
C PHE A 469 -40.62 -19.34 -2.77
N ASN A 470 -39.74 -19.84 -3.65
CA ASN A 470 -38.34 -19.46 -3.67
C ASN A 470 -38.25 -18.07 -4.32
N THR A 471 -37.52 -17.17 -3.69
CA THR A 471 -36.50 -16.29 -4.28
C THR A 471 -35.58 -15.87 -3.16
#